data_AF-A0A951FIR4-F1
#
_entry.id   AF-A0A951FIR4-F1
#
_cell.length_a   1.000
_cell.length_b   1.000
_cell.length_c   1.000
_cell.angle_alpha   90.00
_cell.angle_beta   90.00
_cell.angle_gamma   90.00
#
_symmetry.space_group_name_H-M   'P 1'
#
loop_
_entity.id
_entity.type
_entity.pdbx_description
1 polymer ?
#
loop_
_entity_poly.entity_id
_entity_poly.type
_entity_poly.pdbx_seq_one_letter_code
_entity_poly.pdbx_strand_id
1 'polypeptide(L)'
;MAARLDDNEIVGKAYDSRLMRRLWRFVWPYHKRVYIALALLVGEAAVTSMPPLLVQRLIDGPLTQGRPQDVWIYFVLYALAALGSFGFKY
;
A
#
# COMPACT_ATOMS: atom_id res chain seq x y z
N MET A 1 1.98 29.27 34.86
CA MET A 1 2.76 28.96 33.64
C MET A 1 2.10 27.90 32.75
N ALA A 2 1.01 27.22 33.18
CA ALA A 2 0.31 26.21 32.38
C ALA A 2 -0.66 26.77 31.32
N ALA A 3 -1.39 27.86 31.61
CA ALA A 3 -2.41 28.41 30.71
C ALA A 3 -1.89 28.93 29.34
N ARG A 4 -0.57 29.10 29.16
CA ARG A 4 0.02 29.55 27.88
C ARG A 4 0.29 28.42 26.88
N LEU A 5 0.31 27.16 27.33
CA LEU A 5 0.55 26.01 26.46
C LEU A 5 -0.73 25.61 25.72
N ASP A 6 -1.86 25.59 26.43
CA ASP A 6 -3.17 25.26 25.86
C ASP A 6 -3.58 26.25 24.76
N ASP A 7 -3.40 27.56 25.00
CA ASP A 7 -3.72 28.59 23.99
C ASP A 7 -2.86 28.45 22.72
N ASN A 8 -1.58 28.07 22.86
CA ASN A 8 -0.68 27.90 21.70
C ASN A 8 -0.98 26.60 20.93
N GLU A 9 -1.32 25.52 21.62
CA GLU A 9 -1.69 24.24 21.02
C GLU A 9 -3.06 24.30 20.31
N ILE A 10 -4.03 25.02 20.88
CA ILE A 10 -5.34 25.28 20.27
C ILE A 10 -5.20 26.19 19.04
N VAL A 11 -4.37 27.23 19.11
CA VAL A 11 -4.10 28.13 17.98
C VAL A 11 -3.31 27.43 16.88
N GLY A 12 -2.33 26.59 17.21
CA GLY A 12 -1.58 25.77 16.26
C GLY A 12 -2.49 24.84 15.46
N LYS A 13 -3.42 24.14 16.13
CA LYS A 13 -4.40 23.24 15.51
C LYS A 13 -5.42 23.96 14.61
N ALA A 14 -5.80 25.18 14.97
CA ALA A 14 -6.71 26.02 14.17
C ALA A 14 -6.02 26.62 12.94
N TYR A 15 -4.74 26.99 13.06
CA TYR A 15 -3.93 27.47 11.93
C TYR A 15 -3.71 26.35 10.91
N ASP A 16 -3.43 25.14 11.38
CA ASP A 16 -3.11 24.00 10.52
C ASP A 16 -4.33 23.56 9.69
N SER A 17 -5.53 23.49 10.30
CA SER A 17 -6.75 23.06 9.59
C SER A 17 -7.20 24.01 8.47
N ARG A 18 -7.12 25.33 8.69
CA ARG A 18 -7.47 26.34 7.65
C ARG A 18 -6.43 26.37 6.53
N LEU A 19 -5.16 26.21 6.87
CA LEU A 19 -4.06 26.14 5.91
C LEU A 19 -4.12 24.86 5.07
N MET A 20 -4.35 23.70 5.70
CA MET A 20 -4.55 22.42 5.01
C MET A 20 -5.70 22.46 4.02
N ARG A 21 -6.82 23.11 4.38
CA ARG A 21 -7.96 23.30 3.47
C ARG A 21 -7.61 24.15 2.25
N ARG A 22 -6.69 25.11 2.39
CA ARG A 22 -6.17 25.91 1.28
C ARG A 22 -5.18 25.11 0.42
N LEU A 23 -4.35 24.26 1.04
CA LEU A 23 -3.46 23.32 0.34
C LEU A 23 -4.26 22.34 -0.52
N TRP A 24 -5.40 21.85 -0.01
CA TRP A 24 -6.27 20.92 -0.73
C TRP A 24 -6.80 21.49 -2.05
N ARG A 25 -6.97 22.81 -2.15
CA ARG A 25 -7.36 23.48 -3.41
C ARG A 25 -6.27 23.38 -4.48
N PHE A 26 -4.99 23.31 -4.10
CA PHE A 26 -3.89 23.08 -5.03
C PHE A 26 -3.76 21.61 -5.44
N VAL A 27 -4.19 20.67 -4.58
CA VAL A 27 -4.24 19.23 -4.89
C VAL A 27 -5.44 18.88 -5.77
N TRP A 28 -6.56 19.59 -5.60
CA TRP A 28 -7.81 19.41 -6.35
C TRP A 28 -7.66 19.30 -7.88
N PRO A 29 -6.90 20.14 -8.60
CA PRO A 29 -6.71 19.97 -10.05
C PRO A 29 -6.00 18.67 -10.44
N TYR A 30 -5.29 18.02 -9.52
CA TYR A 30 -4.55 16.78 -9.74
C TYR A 30 -5.23 15.55 -9.13
N HIS A 31 -6.49 15.65 -8.68
CA HIS A 31 -7.22 14.53 -8.06
C HIS A 31 -7.16 13.23 -8.87
N LYS A 32 -7.24 13.29 -10.20
CA LYS A 32 -7.10 12.10 -11.08
C LYS A 32 -5.75 11.40 -10.90
N ARG A 33 -4.66 12.17 -10.82
CA ARG A 33 -3.32 11.62 -10.59
C ARG A 33 -3.19 11.02 -9.19
N VAL A 34 -3.80 11.67 -8.20
CA VAL A 34 -3.86 11.18 -6.81
C VAL A 34 -4.63 9.85 -6.74
N TYR A 35 -5.77 9.73 -7.41
CA TYR A 35 -6.53 8.48 -7.46
C TYR A 35 -5.78 7.36 -8.18
N ILE A 36 -5.07 7.68 -9.28
CA ILE A 36 -4.22 6.70 -9.97
C ILE A 36 -3.09 6.24 -9.04
N ALA A 37 -2.39 7.16 -8.38
CA ALA A 37 -1.34 6.82 -7.43
C ALA A 37 -1.88 5.97 -6.26
N LEU A 38 -3.05 6.29 -5.72
CA LEU A 38 -3.74 5.49 -4.71
C LEU A 38 -4.05 4.08 -5.21
N ALA A 39 -4.59 3.97 -6.43
CA ALA A 39 -4.90 2.67 -7.03
C ALA A 39 -3.65 1.82 -7.26
N LEU A 40 -2.56 2.44 -7.73
CA LEU A 40 -1.25 1.79 -7.88
C LEU A 40 -0.72 1.31 -6.53
N LEU A 41 -0.82 2.13 -5.49
CA LEU A 41 -0.34 1.80 -4.13
C LEU A 41 -1.14 0.66 -3.49
N VAL A 42 -2.45 0.64 -3.68
CA VAL A 42 -3.30 -0.49 -3.27
C VAL A 42 -2.98 -1.75 -4.08
N GLY A 43 -2.74 -1.62 -5.38
CA GLY A 43 -2.30 -2.71 -6.25
C GLY A 43 -0.96 -3.30 -5.79
N GLU A 44 0.03 -2.44 -5.51
CA GLU A 44 1.33 -2.84 -4.98
C GLU A 44 1.17 -3.57 -3.64
N ALA A 45 0.37 -3.04 -2.72
CA ALA A 45 0.12 -3.67 -1.43
C ALA A 45 -0.52 -5.07 -1.57
N ALA A 46 -1.48 -5.23 -2.49
CA ALA A 46 -2.10 -6.51 -2.79
C ALA A 46 -1.09 -7.51 -3.36
N VAL A 47 -0.28 -7.09 -4.34
CA VAL A 47 0.75 -7.91 -4.97
C VAL A 47 1.83 -8.31 -3.98
N THR A 48 2.30 -7.39 -3.15
CA THR A 48 3.35 -7.65 -2.13
C THR A 48 2.86 -8.60 -1.04
N SER A 49 1.54 -8.74 -0.87
CA SER A 49 0.92 -9.71 0.04
C SER A 49 0.77 -11.12 -0.56
N MET A 50 0.86 -11.30 -1.88
CA MET A 50 0.74 -12.63 -2.51
C MET A 50 1.91 -13.58 -2.18
N PRO A 51 3.19 -13.16 -2.16
CA PRO A 51 4.34 -13.98 -1.78
C PRO A 51 4.16 -14.83 -0.51
N PRO A 52 3.84 -14.27 0.67
CA PRO A 52 3.67 -15.06 1.88
C PRO A 52 2.51 -16.06 1.79
N LEU A 53 1.40 -15.69 1.14
CA LEU A 53 0.23 -16.56 0.97
C LEU A 53 0.50 -17.73 0.01
N LEU A 54 1.29 -17.50 -1.04
CA LEU A 54 1.70 -18.54 -1.99
C LEU A 54 2.67 -19.52 -1.32
N VAL A 55 3.64 -19.00 -0.54
CA VAL A 55 4.59 -19.84 0.20
C VAL A 55 3.87 -20.68 1.25
N GLN A 56 2.90 -20.11 1.99
CA GLN A 56 2.09 -20.87 2.95
C GLN A 56 1.36 -22.04 2.27
N ARG A 57 0.64 -21.79 1.17
CA ARG A 57 -0.07 -22.85 0.42
C ARG A 57 0.86 -23.88 -0.20
N LEU A 58 2.07 -23.47 -0.58
CA LEU A 58 3.08 -24.37 -1.13
C LEU A 58 3.60 -25.35 -0.07
N ILE A 59 3.82 -24.86 1.16
CA ILE A 59 4.29 -25.67 2.29
C ILE A 59 3.17 -26.63 2.76
N ASP A 60 1.96 -26.10 2.98
CA ASP A 60 0.84 -26.87 3.53
C ASP A 60 0.30 -27.94 2.58
N GLY A 61 0.56 -27.85 1.28
CA GLY A 61 0.07 -28.80 0.28
C GLY A 61 1.17 -29.59 -0.42
N PRO A 62 1.62 -29.16 -1.62
CA PRO A 62 2.43 -29.98 -2.54
C PRO A 62 3.73 -30.53 -1.94
N LEU A 63 4.39 -29.75 -1.07
CA LEU A 63 5.65 -30.15 -0.43
C LEU A 63 5.43 -31.26 0.60
N THR A 64 4.37 -31.17 1.40
CA THR A 64 4.03 -32.18 2.41
C THR A 64 3.46 -33.46 1.77
N GLN A 65 2.82 -33.34 0.60
CA GLN A 65 2.25 -34.46 -0.16
C GLN A 65 3.26 -35.15 -1.10
N GLY A 66 4.48 -34.64 -1.23
CA GLY A 66 5.53 -35.26 -2.05
C GLY A 66 5.27 -35.22 -3.57
N ARG A 67 4.47 -34.26 -4.06
CA ARG A 67 4.12 -34.11 -5.49
C ARG A 67 4.79 -32.88 -6.10
N PRO A 68 6.06 -32.96 -6.53
CA PRO A 68 6.83 -31.80 -7.02
C PRO A 68 6.29 -31.20 -8.33
N GLN A 69 5.50 -31.97 -9.10
CA GLN A 69 4.90 -31.51 -10.36
C GLN A 69 3.89 -30.36 -10.17
N ASP A 70 3.23 -30.27 -9.01
CA ASP A 70 2.23 -29.24 -8.73
C ASP A 70 2.86 -27.93 -8.21
N VAL A 71 4.17 -27.91 -7.96
CA VAL A 71 4.92 -26.75 -7.42
C VAL A 71 5.10 -25.64 -8.48
N TRP A 72 5.20 -26.03 -9.75
CA TRP A 72 5.55 -25.09 -10.83
C TRP A 72 4.49 -24.00 -11.03
N ILE A 73 3.20 -24.29 -10.80
CA ILE A 73 2.12 -23.32 -10.95
C ILE A 73 2.22 -22.20 -9.90
N TYR A 74 2.61 -22.54 -8.67
CA TYR A 74 2.82 -21.57 -7.59
C TYR A 74 4.06 -20.73 -7.86
N PHE A 75 5.11 -21.31 -8.45
CA PHE A 75 6.30 -20.58 -8.87
C PHE A 75 5.99 -19.58 -9.99
N VAL A 76 5.20 -19.96 -10.99
CA VAL A 76 4.76 -19.04 -12.06
C VAL A 76 3.85 -17.94 -11.53
N LEU A 77 2.90 -18.27 -10.65
CA LEU A 77 2.05 -17.26 -10.01
C LEU A 77 2.89 -16.26 -9.20
N TYR A 78 3.92 -16.74 -8.50
CA TYR A 78 4.87 -15.89 -7.79
C TYR A 78 5.66 -15.00 -8.74
N ALA A 79 6.18 -15.55 -9.85
CA ALA A 79 6.92 -14.80 -10.85
C ALA A 79 6.05 -13.73 -11.53
N LEU A 80 4.79 -14.05 -11.85
CA LEU A 80 3.81 -13.11 -12.39
C LEU A 80 3.48 -11.99 -11.40
N ALA A 81 3.27 -12.32 -10.12
CA ALA A 81 3.07 -11.33 -9.07
C ALA A 81 4.30 -10.42 -8.92
N ALA A 82 5.52 -10.99 -8.93
CA ALA A 82 6.76 -10.22 -8.86
C ALA A 82 6.93 -9.24 -10.05
N LEU A 83 6.62 -9.69 -11.26
CA LEU A 83 6.62 -8.82 -12.45
C LEU A 83 5.55 -7.73 -12.38
N GLY A 84 4.36 -8.07 -11.88
CA GLY A 84 3.29 -7.10 -11.63
C GLY A 84 3.73 -6.03 -10.63
N SER A 85 4.38 -6.43 -9.54
CA SER A 85 4.95 -5.53 -8.53
C SER A 85 5.92 -4.53 -9.14
N PHE A 86 6.80 -4.98 -10.05
CA PHE A 86 7.71 -4.11 -10.79
C PHE A 86 6.97 -3.03 -11.58
N GLY A 87 5.85 -3.38 -12.23
CA GLY A 87 5.03 -2.44 -12.99
C GLY A 87 4.22 -1.45 -12.15
N PHE A 88 3.96 -1.76 -10.88
CA PHE A 88 3.34 -0.82 -9.95
C PHE A 88 4.36 0.15 -9.31
N LYS A 89 5.63 -0.24 -9.27
CA LYS A 89 6.69 0.44 -8.51
C LYS A 89 7.57 1.39 -9.35
N TYR A 90 7.67 1.15 -10.66
CA TYR A 90 8.40 1.98 -11.63
C TYR A 90 7.44 2.81 -12.49
#